data_AF-A0A7C3LFI7-F1
#
_entry.id   AF-A0A7C3LFI7-F1
#
_cell.length_a   1.000
_cell.length_b   1.000
_cell.length_c   1.000
_cell.angle_alpha   90.00
_cell.angle_beta   90.00
_cell.angle_gamma   90.00
#
_symmetry.space_group_name_H-M   'P 1'
#
loop_
_entity.id
_entity.type
_entity.pdbx_description
1 polymer ?
#
loop_
_entity_poly.entity_id
_entity_poly.type
_entity_poly.pdbx_seq_one_letter_code
_entity_poly.pdbx_strand_id
1 'polypeptide(L)'
;MKPATTASNLTAPVLASVLLLAATAHAAPINTCGLQNDCIRFEVTRVDDPEVCAASCEYRVCTIVDFAASGSCIKTSGDVLSRLCEKSPTQCSGLSDFSDAFQTDGVPNQYVSCQVVSPGASAQFVYKDGTGCSGSGAWPTSVGDATASCAAGSAGGACNTSACIWTVVAPTECPAPPTTTSTTTTTTTSTTTTTTLPPLCGAAPEPAGNCHLNATGKGQLQIKDKTASTPEAADQFKWKWSKGDATALADFMDPVSGSADYKVCLYEDVSGTPAKILELDLPPGGTCAGKPCWTAASAGFSYKDKEAASDGLVGVKLKAGDAEKAQVQVKAKGIHLPVPALPPHGDVTVQLVIDDGAGRQCFQTKFSEPHDTNVAGSFKAKGT
;
A
#
# COMPACT_ATOMS: atom_id res chain seq x y z
N MET A 1 59.57 25.22 -65.39
CA MET A 1 58.16 24.97 -65.76
C MET A 1 57.87 23.50 -65.49
N LYS A 2 57.15 23.20 -64.40
CA LYS A 2 56.93 21.84 -63.88
C LYS A 2 55.42 21.65 -63.68
N PRO A 3 54.85 20.48 -64.03
CA PRO A 3 53.40 20.33 -64.13
C PRO A 3 52.74 19.84 -62.84
N ALA A 4 51.49 20.30 -62.69
CA ALA A 4 50.29 19.57 -62.27
C ALA A 4 50.11 19.02 -60.83
N THR A 5 48.93 19.42 -60.33
CA THR A 5 47.89 18.62 -59.65
C THR A 5 47.84 18.50 -58.12
N THR A 6 46.64 18.89 -57.65
CA THR A 6 45.86 18.32 -56.55
C THR A 6 46.05 18.93 -55.16
N ALA A 7 45.31 20.02 -54.92
CA ALA A 7 44.86 20.40 -53.59
C ALA A 7 43.76 19.42 -53.14
N SER A 8 44.08 18.55 -52.18
CA SER A 8 43.11 17.72 -51.47
C SER A 8 42.65 18.48 -50.23
N ASN A 9 41.49 19.13 -50.32
CA ASN A 9 40.76 19.64 -49.14
C ASN A 9 40.22 18.43 -48.38
N LEU A 10 40.92 17.99 -47.34
CA LEU A 10 40.35 17.09 -46.34
C LEU A 10 39.36 17.89 -45.49
N THR A 11 38.09 17.83 -45.87
CA THR A 11 36.97 18.01 -44.93
C THR A 11 37.03 16.88 -43.92
N ALA A 12 37.44 17.20 -42.70
CA ALA A 12 37.39 16.29 -41.57
C ALA A 12 35.93 15.85 -41.33
N PRO A 13 35.65 14.56 -41.16
CA PRO A 13 34.33 14.10 -40.76
C PRO A 13 34.07 14.56 -39.33
N VAL A 14 32.93 15.23 -39.12
CA VAL A 14 32.33 15.42 -37.82
C VAL A 14 32.15 14.02 -37.23
N LEU A 15 33.03 13.62 -36.30
CA LEU A 15 32.74 12.50 -35.42
C LEU A 15 31.51 12.92 -34.61
N ALA A 16 30.34 12.46 -35.06
CA ALA A 16 29.23 12.24 -34.17
C ALA A 16 29.73 11.26 -33.11
N SER A 17 30.19 11.79 -31.98
CA SER A 17 30.24 11.03 -30.75
C SER A 17 28.81 10.61 -30.50
N VAL A 18 28.46 9.40 -30.93
CA VAL A 18 27.42 8.61 -30.27
C VAL A 18 28.00 8.35 -28.89
N LEU A 19 27.89 9.37 -28.02
CA LEU A 19 27.90 9.16 -26.60
C LEU A 19 26.68 8.28 -26.38
N LEU A 20 26.94 6.98 -26.33
CA LEU A 20 26.07 6.05 -25.67
C LEU A 20 25.95 6.61 -24.25
N LEU A 21 24.98 7.50 -24.02
CA LEU A 21 24.36 7.59 -22.72
C LEU A 21 23.72 6.21 -22.55
N ALA A 22 24.54 5.26 -22.10
CA ALA A 22 24.10 4.43 -21.01
C ALA A 22 23.55 5.44 -20.00
N ALA A 23 22.23 5.59 -19.99
CA ALA A 23 21.57 5.98 -18.78
C ALA A 23 22.03 4.92 -17.77
N THR A 24 23.13 5.21 -17.07
CA THR A 24 23.32 4.73 -15.73
C THR A 24 22.09 5.25 -15.00
N ALA A 25 21.04 4.44 -15.01
CA ALA A 25 20.04 4.48 -13.97
C ALA A 25 20.87 4.40 -12.69
N HIS A 26 21.04 5.54 -12.04
CA HIS A 26 21.66 5.58 -10.74
C HIS A 26 20.68 4.86 -9.83
N ALA A 27 20.90 3.56 -9.67
CA ALA A 27 20.26 2.74 -8.67
C ALA A 27 20.36 3.49 -7.35
N ALA A 28 19.23 3.64 -6.67
CA ALA A 28 19.13 4.40 -5.44
C ALA A 28 20.14 3.89 -4.41
N PRO A 29 21.07 4.73 -3.91
CA PRO A 29 21.73 4.44 -2.67
C PRO A 29 20.90 5.05 -1.53
N ILE A 30 20.46 4.24 -0.56
CA ILE A 30 19.82 4.64 0.71
C ILE A 30 20.90 5.24 1.66
N ASN A 31 21.91 5.92 1.10
CA ASN A 31 23.18 6.24 1.76
C ASN A 31 23.14 7.55 2.56
N THR A 32 22.04 8.28 2.52
CA THR A 32 21.85 9.51 3.29
C THR A 32 20.47 9.57 3.92
N CYS A 33 20.37 10.29 5.04
CA CYS A 33 19.10 10.59 5.70
C CYS A 33 18.08 11.28 4.77
N GLY A 34 18.56 12.12 3.83
CA GLY A 34 17.69 12.81 2.86
C GLY A 34 17.01 11.84 1.90
N LEU A 35 17.76 10.90 1.31
CA LEU A 35 17.18 9.89 0.42
C LEU A 35 16.34 8.86 1.18
N GLN A 36 16.68 8.58 2.43
CA GLN A 36 15.86 7.75 3.32
C GLN A 36 14.49 8.37 3.60
N ASN A 37 14.43 9.69 3.77
CA ASN A 37 13.18 10.39 4.00
C ASN A 37 12.18 10.25 2.83
N ASP A 38 12.67 10.00 1.61
CA ASP A 38 11.82 9.77 0.44
C ASP A 38 11.29 8.32 0.35
N CYS A 39 11.90 7.40 1.10
CA CYS A 39 11.58 5.97 1.15
C CYS A 39 10.83 5.56 2.41
N ILE A 40 10.92 6.34 3.48
CA ILE A 40 10.45 5.99 4.82
C ILE A 40 9.40 6.98 5.28
N ARG A 41 8.28 6.45 5.77
CA ARG A 41 7.29 7.21 6.54
C ARG A 41 7.19 6.66 7.95
N PHE A 42 6.79 7.51 8.88
CA PHE A 42 6.51 7.11 10.26
C PHE A 42 5.03 7.28 10.58
N GLU A 43 4.51 6.36 11.37
CA GLU A 43 3.15 6.43 11.92
C GLU A 43 3.25 6.34 13.45
N VAL A 44 2.61 7.26 14.15
CA VAL A 44 2.56 7.28 15.62
C VAL A 44 1.10 7.14 16.04
N THR A 45 0.77 6.05 16.72
CA THR A 45 -0.59 5.74 17.16
C THR A 45 -0.61 5.56 18.67
N ARG A 46 -1.62 6.10 19.34
CA ARG A 46 -1.85 5.86 20.76
C ARG A 46 -2.34 4.43 20.94
N VAL A 47 -1.71 3.69 21.84
CA VAL A 47 -2.16 2.37 22.28
C VAL A 47 -2.95 2.58 23.56
N ASP A 48 -4.25 2.36 23.45
CA ASP A 48 -5.14 2.30 24.59
C ASP A 48 -5.24 0.84 25.02
N ASP A 49 -4.71 0.52 26.19
CA ASP A 49 -4.95 -0.77 26.83
C ASP A 49 -6.25 -0.67 27.64
N PRO A 50 -7.35 -1.33 27.20
CA PRO A 50 -8.63 -1.27 27.89
C PRO A 50 -8.64 -2.05 29.22
N GLU A 51 -7.62 -2.86 29.52
CA GLU A 51 -7.55 -3.66 30.76
C GLU A 51 -6.87 -2.94 31.93
N VAL A 52 -6.18 -1.83 31.68
CA VAL A 52 -5.47 -1.08 32.73
C VAL A 52 -6.27 0.16 33.11
N CYS A 53 -6.93 0.15 34.28
CA CYS A 53 -7.68 1.28 34.83
C CYS A 53 -6.82 2.51 35.23
N ALA A 54 -5.55 2.57 34.81
CA ALA A 54 -4.63 3.65 35.11
C ALA A 54 -4.06 4.22 33.80
N ALA A 55 -3.78 5.52 33.80
CA ALA A 55 -3.35 6.35 32.68
C ALA A 55 -1.98 6.00 32.07
N SER A 56 -1.65 4.71 31.89
CA SER A 56 -0.51 4.27 31.09
C SER A 56 -0.92 4.19 29.63
N CYS A 57 -0.99 5.36 29.00
CA CYS A 57 -1.01 5.42 27.54
C CYS A 57 0.41 5.17 27.03
N GLU A 58 0.53 4.35 25.99
CA GLU A 58 1.77 4.18 25.26
C GLU A 58 1.56 4.62 23.81
N TYR A 59 2.66 4.92 23.12
CA TYR A 59 2.65 5.23 21.70
C TYR A 59 3.30 4.08 20.94
N ARG A 60 2.59 3.57 19.94
CA ARG A 60 3.14 2.68 18.93
C ARG A 60 3.68 3.53 17.79
N VAL A 61 5.00 3.54 17.66
CA VAL A 61 5.73 4.22 16.61
C VAL A 61 6.16 3.20 15.59
N CYS A 62 5.62 3.30 14.38
CA CYS A 62 5.93 2.42 13.26
C CYS A 62 6.76 3.16 12.21
N THR A 63 7.81 2.51 11.72
CA THR A 63 8.47 2.89 10.47
C THR A 63 7.93 2.03 9.34
N ILE A 64 7.63 2.66 8.21
CA ILE A 64 7.17 2.00 7.01
C ILE A 64 8.12 2.37 5.87
N VAL A 65 8.77 1.36 5.31
CA VAL A 65 9.66 1.50 4.15
C VAL A 65 8.87 1.08 2.92
N ASP A 66 8.80 1.97 1.93
CA ASP A 66 8.04 1.77 0.70
C ASP A 66 8.98 1.74 -0.51
N PHE A 67 9.34 0.54 -0.96
CA PHE A 67 10.28 0.31 -2.06
C PHE A 67 9.65 0.52 -3.45
N ALA A 68 8.45 1.12 -3.54
CA ALA A 68 7.76 1.40 -4.81
C ALA A 68 7.09 2.78 -4.89
N ALA A 69 7.16 3.60 -3.82
CA ALA A 69 6.42 4.86 -3.74
C ALA A 69 6.98 6.00 -4.61
N SER A 70 8.26 5.95 -4.99
CA SER A 70 8.89 6.95 -5.85
C SER A 70 9.95 6.30 -6.74
N GLY A 71 10.17 6.86 -7.94
CA GLY A 71 11.15 6.32 -8.91
C GLY A 71 12.60 6.26 -8.40
N SER A 72 12.86 6.81 -7.22
CA SER A 72 14.15 6.80 -6.53
C SER A 72 14.22 5.82 -5.34
N CYS A 73 13.13 5.12 -5.00
CA CYS A 73 13.15 4.11 -3.94
C CYS A 73 13.05 2.72 -4.57
N ILE A 74 14.18 2.19 -5.06
CA ILE A 74 14.23 0.89 -5.74
C ILE A 74 15.08 -0.06 -4.91
N LYS A 75 14.50 -1.19 -4.54
CA LYS A 75 15.19 -2.29 -3.85
C LYS A 75 16.25 -2.91 -4.77
N THR A 76 17.51 -2.92 -4.33
CA THR A 76 18.61 -3.58 -5.07
C THR A 76 19.06 -4.82 -4.31
N SER A 77 19.49 -5.85 -5.04
CA SER A 77 20.03 -7.06 -4.42
C SER A 77 21.31 -6.73 -3.64
N GLY A 78 21.38 -7.12 -2.37
CA GLY A 78 22.49 -6.83 -1.46
C GLY A 78 22.28 -5.64 -0.51
N ASP A 79 21.17 -4.90 -0.63
CA ASP A 79 20.83 -3.87 0.36
C ASP A 79 20.53 -4.53 1.72
N VAL A 80 20.85 -3.86 2.82
CA VAL A 80 20.64 -4.40 4.17
C VAL A 80 19.75 -3.47 4.98
N LEU A 81 18.62 -3.99 5.44
CA LEU A 81 17.86 -3.40 6.52
C LEU A 81 18.44 -3.93 7.82
N SER A 82 19.07 -3.06 8.61
CA SER A 82 19.49 -3.46 9.94
C SER A 82 18.28 -3.56 10.87
N ARG A 83 18.26 -4.58 11.73
CA ARG A 83 17.36 -4.64 12.89
C ARG A 83 15.89 -4.75 12.50
N LEU A 84 15.53 -5.94 12.01
CA LEU A 84 14.15 -6.44 12.05
C LEU A 84 13.84 -6.92 13.48
N CYS A 85 12.63 -6.71 13.94
CA CYS A 85 12.21 -7.28 15.20
C CYS A 85 12.12 -8.81 15.07
N GLU A 86 12.72 -9.54 16.00
CA GLU A 86 12.65 -11.01 16.02
C GLU A 86 11.30 -11.54 16.56
N LYS A 87 10.47 -10.66 17.11
CA LYS A 87 9.12 -10.96 17.61
C LYS A 87 8.06 -10.51 16.61
N SER A 88 6.80 -10.78 16.93
CA SER A 88 5.67 -10.14 16.23
C SER A 88 5.86 -8.62 16.24
N PRO A 89 5.59 -7.90 15.12
CA PRO A 89 5.72 -6.44 15.02
C PRO A 89 4.97 -5.67 16.12
N THR A 90 4.00 -6.32 16.77
CA THR A 90 3.20 -5.78 17.87
C THR A 90 3.84 -5.91 19.25
N GLN A 91 4.93 -6.68 19.40
CA GLN A 91 5.52 -7.11 20.67
C GLN A 91 6.97 -6.61 20.88
N CYS A 92 7.45 -5.71 20.03
CA CYS A 92 8.82 -5.21 20.06
C CYS A 92 8.93 -4.01 21.01
N SER A 93 9.67 -4.17 22.11
CA SER A 93 9.87 -3.12 23.11
C SER A 93 11.36 -2.78 23.22
N GLY A 94 11.78 -1.71 22.53
CA GLY A 94 13.16 -1.22 22.57
C GLY A 94 14.15 -2.00 21.71
N LEU A 95 15.41 -1.52 21.70
CA LEU A 95 16.44 -1.95 20.74
C LEU A 95 16.98 -3.38 20.92
N SER A 96 16.72 -4.03 22.06
CA SER A 96 17.22 -5.38 22.36
C SER A 96 16.47 -6.50 21.66
N ASP A 97 15.28 -6.22 21.11
CA ASP A 97 14.42 -7.20 20.44
C ASP A 97 14.70 -7.33 18.93
N PHE A 98 15.78 -6.72 18.44
CA PHE A 98 16.08 -6.59 17.01
C PHE A 98 17.44 -7.18 16.61
N SER A 99 17.50 -7.91 15.49
CA SER A 99 18.68 -8.66 15.02
C SER A 99 19.70 -7.82 14.24
N ASP A 100 20.97 -8.22 14.18
CA ASP A 100 22.05 -7.30 13.77
C ASP A 100 22.10 -6.90 12.27
N ALA A 101 21.37 -7.57 11.37
CA ALA A 101 21.19 -7.17 9.96
C ALA A 101 20.32 -8.17 9.19
N PHE A 102 19.49 -7.70 8.25
CA PHE A 102 18.76 -8.54 7.30
C PHE A 102 18.95 -8.05 5.85
N GLN A 103 19.23 -8.98 4.93
CA GLN A 103 19.31 -8.69 3.50
C GLN A 103 17.92 -8.33 2.99
N THR A 104 17.77 -7.27 2.23
CA THR A 104 16.44 -6.89 1.72
C THR A 104 15.88 -7.93 0.74
N ASP A 105 16.70 -8.84 0.19
CA ASP A 105 16.26 -9.97 -0.64
C ASP A 105 15.07 -10.72 -0.01
N GLY A 106 13.89 -10.69 -0.66
CA GLY A 106 12.66 -11.30 -0.14
C GLY A 106 11.77 -10.44 0.78
N VAL A 107 12.18 -9.23 1.18
CA VAL A 107 11.30 -8.26 1.88
C VAL A 107 10.19 -7.76 0.93
N PRO A 108 8.90 -7.74 1.34
CA PRO A 108 7.81 -7.16 0.56
C PRO A 108 8.04 -5.67 0.23
N ASN A 109 7.38 -5.15 -0.82
CA ASN A 109 7.51 -3.74 -1.21
C ASN A 109 7.15 -2.75 -0.09
N GLN A 110 6.30 -3.17 0.84
CA GLN A 110 5.99 -2.42 2.05
C GLN A 110 6.49 -3.20 3.27
N TYR A 111 7.54 -2.69 3.89
CA TYR A 111 8.08 -3.23 5.14
C TYR A 111 7.67 -2.36 6.32
N VAL A 112 7.05 -2.94 7.34
CA VAL A 112 6.57 -2.24 8.52
C VAL A 112 7.25 -2.79 9.77
N SER A 113 7.76 -1.90 10.62
CA SER A 113 8.35 -2.25 11.92
C SER A 113 7.94 -1.26 12.98
N CYS A 114 7.51 -1.73 14.14
CA CYS A 114 6.98 -0.86 15.19
C CYS A 114 7.73 -1.02 16.52
N GLN A 115 7.75 0.05 17.32
CA GLN A 115 8.21 0.07 18.71
C GLN A 115 7.13 0.72 19.56
N VAL A 116 6.86 0.16 20.74
CA VAL A 116 5.99 0.80 21.73
C VAL A 116 6.86 1.58 22.70
N VAL A 117 6.53 2.85 22.92
CA VAL A 117 7.28 3.76 23.79
C VAL A 117 6.34 4.54 24.70
N SER A 118 6.79 4.87 25.89
CA SER A 118 6.05 5.75 26.80
C SER A 118 5.98 7.19 26.25
N PRO A 119 5.06 8.03 26.76
CA PRO A 119 4.97 9.44 26.36
C PRO A 119 6.31 10.17 26.56
N GLY A 120 6.71 10.94 25.55
CA GLY A 120 8.00 11.66 25.52
C GLY A 120 9.25 10.78 25.32
N ALA A 121 9.11 9.45 25.25
CA ALA A 121 10.21 8.56 24.94
C ALA A 121 10.43 8.42 23.42
N SER A 122 11.60 7.90 23.04
CA SER A 122 12.02 7.82 21.64
C SER A 122 12.07 6.39 21.13
N ALA A 123 11.51 6.16 19.93
CA ALA A 123 11.75 4.96 19.14
C ALA A 123 12.95 5.17 18.22
N GLN A 124 13.77 4.13 18.01
CA GLN A 124 14.98 4.22 17.18
C GLN A 124 15.05 3.13 16.10
N PHE A 125 15.23 3.54 14.84
CA PHE A 125 15.34 2.65 13.68
C PHE A 125 16.68 2.87 12.99
N VAL A 126 17.37 1.78 12.63
CA VAL A 126 18.74 1.82 12.11
C VAL A 126 18.79 1.25 10.70
N TYR A 127 19.33 2.02 9.76
CA TYR A 127 19.46 1.63 8.35
C TYR A 127 20.93 1.67 7.94
N LYS A 128 21.41 0.60 7.29
CA LYS A 128 22.82 0.45 6.87
C LYS A 128 22.91 0.22 5.36
N ASP A 129 23.49 1.17 4.64
CA ASP A 129 23.68 1.07 3.20
C ASP A 129 25.17 0.98 2.79
N GLY A 130 25.92 0.02 3.35
CA GLY A 130 27.25 -0.40 2.87
C GLY A 130 28.43 0.60 2.88
N THR A 131 28.18 1.90 2.79
CA THR A 131 29.16 3.01 2.66
C THR A 131 28.97 4.08 3.74
N GLY A 132 27.83 4.02 4.44
CA GLY A 132 27.52 4.77 5.63
C GLY A 132 27.00 6.19 5.42
N CYS A 133 26.38 6.75 6.45
CA CYS A 133 25.69 8.03 6.34
C CYS A 133 26.67 9.19 6.31
N SER A 134 26.83 9.79 5.12
CA SER A 134 27.62 11.00 4.92
C SER A 134 26.67 12.21 4.91
N GLY A 135 26.84 13.09 5.89
CA GLY A 135 26.01 14.28 6.08
C GLY A 135 25.73 14.54 7.55
N SER A 136 26.44 15.49 8.15
CA SER A 136 26.14 16.01 9.49
C SER A 136 24.99 17.02 9.38
N GLY A 137 23.77 16.54 9.52
CA GLY A 137 22.59 17.38 9.67
C GLY A 137 21.45 16.57 10.26
N ALA A 138 20.82 17.07 11.31
CA ALA A 138 19.55 16.53 11.76
C ALA A 138 18.52 16.81 10.66
N TRP A 139 17.80 15.78 10.22
CA TRP A 139 16.71 15.92 9.26
C TRP A 139 15.39 15.81 10.01
N PRO A 140 14.88 16.91 10.60
CA PRO A 140 13.65 16.88 11.34
C PRO A 140 12.46 16.74 10.38
N THR A 141 11.53 15.85 10.70
CA THR A 141 10.23 15.76 10.05
C THR A 141 9.17 15.64 11.14
N SER A 142 8.16 16.51 11.09
CA SER A 142 7.01 16.42 11.98
C SER A 142 6.10 15.28 11.55
N VAL A 143 5.70 14.44 12.50
CA VAL A 143 4.80 13.30 12.29
C VAL A 143 3.62 13.49 13.24
N GLY A 144 2.64 14.29 12.85
CA GLY A 144 1.64 14.80 13.78
C GLY A 144 2.31 15.60 14.92
N ASP A 145 2.03 15.21 16.17
CA ASP A 145 2.63 15.81 17.39
C ASP A 145 4.00 15.19 17.75
N ALA A 146 4.47 14.19 17.00
CA ALA A 146 5.77 13.58 17.18
C ALA A 146 6.85 14.25 16.30
N THR A 147 8.11 14.08 16.67
CA THR A 147 9.25 14.57 15.88
C THR A 147 10.16 13.42 15.49
N ALA A 148 10.37 13.23 14.19
CA ALA A 148 11.35 12.30 13.65
C ALA A 148 12.62 13.06 13.29
N SER A 149 13.79 12.48 13.55
CA SER A 149 15.08 13.03 13.17
C SER A 149 16.04 11.93 12.75
N CYS A 150 16.83 12.18 11.72
CA CYS A 150 17.88 11.25 11.29
C CYS A 150 19.26 11.85 11.52
N ALA A 151 20.18 11.03 12.03
CA ALA A 151 21.59 11.38 12.19
C ALA A 151 22.50 10.19 11.88
N ALA A 152 23.74 10.50 11.49
CA ALA A 152 24.80 9.50 11.40
C ALA A 152 25.18 9.03 12.81
N GLY A 153 25.24 7.71 13.02
CA GLY A 153 25.60 7.14 14.32
C GLY A 153 26.23 5.75 14.22
N SER A 154 26.76 5.30 15.36
CA SER A 154 27.34 3.96 15.53
C SER A 154 26.37 3.11 16.35
N ALA A 155 25.72 2.14 15.72
CA ALA A 155 24.93 1.14 16.44
C ALA A 155 25.90 0.13 17.09
N GLY A 156 25.84 -0.02 18.42
CA GLY A 156 26.70 -0.93 19.17
C GLY A 156 26.54 -2.39 18.71
N GLY A 157 27.68 -3.05 18.50
CA GLY A 157 27.83 -4.41 17.97
C GLY A 157 29.04 -4.45 17.02
N ALA A 158 29.87 -5.49 17.11
CA ALA A 158 31.18 -5.55 16.45
C ALA A 158 31.08 -5.62 14.91
N CYS A 159 30.88 -4.48 14.26
CA CYS A 159 31.27 -4.14 12.89
C CYS A 159 31.17 -2.62 12.68
N ASN A 160 32.32 -1.96 12.81
CA ASN A 160 32.66 -0.66 12.26
C ASN A 160 32.06 -0.41 10.86
N THR A 161 31.07 0.49 10.74
CA THR A 161 30.91 1.54 9.71
C THR A 161 29.56 2.27 9.88
N SER A 162 29.53 3.56 9.57
CA SER A 162 28.47 4.54 9.84
C SER A 162 27.06 4.07 9.43
N ALA A 163 26.07 4.23 10.31
CA ALA A 163 24.65 3.94 10.00
C ALA A 163 23.79 5.21 10.12
N CYS A 164 22.62 5.20 9.50
CA CYS A 164 21.61 6.24 9.72
C CYS A 164 20.68 5.77 10.83
N ILE A 165 20.57 6.58 11.87
CA ILE A 165 19.69 6.34 13.00
C ILE A 165 18.56 7.33 12.93
N TRP A 166 17.36 6.82 12.66
CA TRP A 166 16.12 7.56 12.81
C TRP A 166 15.65 7.48 14.24
N THR A 167 15.48 8.64 14.88
CA THR A 167 14.93 8.78 16.23
C THR A 167 13.60 9.50 16.13
N VAL A 168 12.53 8.86 16.60
CA VAL A 168 11.18 9.41 16.63
C VAL A 168 10.76 9.61 18.07
N VAL A 169 10.56 10.86 18.49
CA VAL A 169 10.12 11.23 19.83
C VAL A 169 8.59 11.26 19.86
N ALA A 170 7.99 10.40 20.68
CA ALA A 170 6.55 10.38 20.87
C ALA A 170 6.05 11.64 21.60
N PRO A 171 4.76 12.01 21.45
CA PRO A 171 4.20 13.15 22.16
C PRO A 171 4.39 13.03 23.68
N THR A 172 4.66 14.15 24.34
CA THR A 172 4.92 14.20 25.79
C THR A 172 3.67 14.01 26.64
N GLU A 173 2.51 14.31 26.07
CA GLU A 173 1.23 14.22 26.74
C GLU A 173 0.29 13.32 25.95
N CYS A 174 -0.42 12.47 26.68
CA CYS A 174 -1.54 11.76 26.11
C CYS A 174 -2.77 12.67 26.14
N PRO A 175 -3.34 13.02 24.99
CA PRO A 175 -4.60 13.74 24.99
C PRO A 175 -5.61 12.87 25.74
N ALA A 176 -6.23 13.45 26.77
CA ALA A 176 -7.30 12.78 27.49
C ALA A 176 -8.39 12.37 26.50
N PRO A 177 -9.04 11.20 26.66
CA PRO A 177 -10.23 10.90 25.88
C PRO A 177 -11.21 12.08 26.02
N PRO A 178 -11.86 12.52 24.93
CA PRO A 178 -12.65 13.74 24.93
C PRO A 178 -13.70 13.65 26.03
N THR A 179 -13.47 14.39 27.11
CA THR A 179 -14.41 14.46 28.22
C THR A 179 -15.50 15.42 27.79
N THR A 180 -16.70 14.90 27.59
CA THR A 180 -17.90 15.66 27.24
C THR A 180 -18.35 16.52 28.42
N THR A 181 -17.64 17.61 28.68
CA THR A 181 -18.09 18.64 29.60
C THR A 181 -18.62 19.81 28.78
N SER A 182 -19.95 19.91 28.69
CA SER A 182 -20.63 21.04 28.10
C SER A 182 -20.35 22.31 28.91
N THR A 183 -19.39 23.12 28.47
CA THR A 183 -19.25 24.51 28.95
C THR A 183 -19.39 25.43 27.75
N THR A 184 -20.50 26.15 27.72
CA THR A 184 -20.84 27.10 26.68
C THR A 184 -19.98 28.35 26.83
N THR A 185 -18.83 28.39 26.17
CA THR A 185 -18.06 29.63 26.01
C THR A 185 -17.86 29.89 24.53
N THR A 186 -18.52 30.93 24.04
CA THR A 186 -18.39 31.41 22.66
C THR A 186 -16.99 31.99 22.47
N THR A 187 -16.10 31.23 21.85
CA THR A 187 -14.85 31.75 21.28
C THR A 187 -14.77 31.26 19.85
N THR A 188 -14.88 32.21 18.91
CA THR A 188 -14.70 31.98 17.48
C THR A 188 -13.22 31.78 17.20
N THR A 189 -12.76 30.52 17.32
CA THR A 189 -11.47 30.09 16.80
C THR A 189 -11.73 29.34 15.50
N SER A 190 -11.31 29.92 14.38
CA SER A 190 -11.30 29.26 13.07
C SER A 190 -10.16 28.24 13.05
N THR A 191 -10.44 27.01 13.47
CA THR A 191 -9.56 25.86 13.27
C THR A 191 -9.91 25.19 11.94
N THR A 192 -8.99 25.25 10.97
CA THR A 192 -9.05 24.41 9.78
C THR A 192 -8.60 23.00 10.16
N THR A 193 -9.54 22.14 10.52
CA THR A 193 -9.30 20.70 10.66
C THR A 193 -9.23 20.09 9.25
N THR A 194 -8.03 19.76 8.78
CA THR A 194 -7.87 18.84 7.65
C THR A 194 -8.27 17.45 8.15
N THR A 195 -9.51 17.09 7.87
CA THR A 195 -10.03 15.74 8.15
C THR A 195 -9.41 14.82 7.11
N THR A 196 -8.38 14.06 7.49
CA THR A 196 -7.87 12.99 6.63
C THR A 196 -8.98 11.94 6.52
N LEU A 197 -9.62 11.86 5.35
CA LEU A 197 -10.68 10.88 5.11
C LEU A 197 -10.12 9.47 5.36
N PRO A 198 -10.89 8.59 6.05
CA PRO A 198 -10.46 7.23 6.28
C PRO A 198 -10.22 6.51 4.95
N PRO A 199 -9.18 5.65 4.84
CA PRO A 199 -8.94 4.90 3.61
C PRO A 199 -10.17 4.06 3.23
N LEU A 200 -10.45 3.95 1.92
CA LEU A 200 -11.58 3.15 1.42
C LEU A 200 -11.44 1.68 1.80
N CYS A 201 -10.25 1.10 1.61
CA CYS A 201 -9.90 -0.22 2.15
C CYS A 201 -9.19 -0.06 3.50
N GLY A 202 -9.94 -0.25 4.58
CA GLY A 202 -9.38 -0.29 5.94
C GLY A 202 -8.46 -1.49 6.18
N ALA A 203 -7.89 -1.59 7.39
CA ALA A 203 -7.05 -2.72 7.80
C ALA A 203 -7.83 -4.04 7.93
N ALA A 204 -9.13 -3.95 8.22
CA ALA A 204 -10.08 -5.04 8.31
C ALA A 204 -11.26 -4.81 7.34
N PRO A 205 -11.99 -5.86 6.95
CA PRO A 205 -13.17 -5.71 6.10
C PRO A 205 -14.28 -4.94 6.83
N GLU A 206 -15.06 -4.20 6.07
CA GLU A 206 -16.32 -3.61 6.56
C GLU A 206 -17.23 -4.70 7.14
N PRO A 207 -17.91 -4.51 8.28
CA PRO A 207 -18.81 -5.51 8.83
C PRO A 207 -19.90 -5.93 7.83
N ALA A 208 -20.18 -7.23 7.75
CA ALA A 208 -21.14 -7.78 6.77
C ALA A 208 -22.53 -7.12 6.81
N GLY A 209 -22.97 -6.63 7.98
CA GLY A 209 -24.24 -5.92 8.14
C GLY A 209 -24.32 -4.56 7.44
N ASN A 210 -23.18 -4.02 7.02
CA ASN A 210 -23.08 -2.76 6.28
C ASN A 210 -22.92 -2.99 4.76
N CYS A 211 -22.83 -4.24 4.30
CA CYS A 211 -22.62 -4.57 2.89
C CYS A 211 -23.77 -5.33 2.27
N HIS A 212 -23.95 -5.18 0.97
CA HIS A 212 -24.75 -6.09 0.16
C HIS A 212 -24.07 -7.46 0.10
N LEU A 213 -24.81 -8.52 0.39
CA LEU A 213 -24.32 -9.89 0.40
C LEU A 213 -24.86 -10.67 -0.81
N ASN A 214 -24.15 -11.73 -1.19
CA ASN A 214 -24.63 -12.68 -2.17
C ASN A 214 -25.22 -13.90 -1.47
N ALA A 215 -26.17 -14.56 -2.13
CA ALA A 215 -26.63 -15.87 -1.70
C ALA A 215 -25.46 -16.86 -1.57
N THR A 216 -25.53 -17.74 -0.56
CA THR A 216 -24.54 -18.79 -0.30
C THR A 216 -24.24 -19.61 -1.56
N GLY A 217 -22.95 -19.83 -1.82
CA GLY A 217 -22.44 -20.57 -2.97
C GLY A 217 -22.51 -19.81 -4.30
N LYS A 218 -22.93 -18.54 -4.32
CA LYS A 218 -23.07 -17.72 -5.55
C LYS A 218 -22.00 -16.65 -5.71
N GLY A 219 -21.15 -16.48 -4.72
CA GLY A 219 -19.87 -15.79 -4.83
C GLY A 219 -18.79 -16.73 -5.35
N GLN A 220 -17.91 -16.24 -6.22
CA GLN A 220 -16.78 -17.00 -6.76
C GLN A 220 -15.54 -16.12 -6.78
N LEU A 221 -14.44 -16.62 -6.24
CA LEU A 221 -13.13 -15.99 -6.32
C LEU A 221 -12.14 -16.96 -6.96
N GLN A 222 -11.32 -16.44 -7.87
CA GLN A 222 -10.16 -17.12 -8.42
C GLN A 222 -9.00 -16.14 -8.49
N ILE A 223 -7.87 -16.56 -7.92
CA ILE A 223 -6.59 -15.85 -8.02
C ILE A 223 -5.57 -16.81 -8.61
N LYS A 224 -4.77 -16.34 -9.56
CA LYS A 224 -3.64 -17.07 -10.12
C LYS A 224 -2.43 -16.16 -10.13
N ASP A 225 -1.36 -16.68 -9.55
CA ASP A 225 -0.01 -16.16 -9.61
C ASP A 225 0.80 -17.14 -10.47
N LYS A 226 1.25 -16.69 -11.64
CA LYS A 226 2.07 -17.49 -12.54
C LYS A 226 3.54 -17.12 -12.40
N THR A 227 4.33 -18.10 -11.97
CA THR A 227 5.79 -18.00 -11.85
C THR A 227 6.48 -17.50 -13.13
N ALA A 228 7.61 -16.83 -12.95
CA ALA A 228 8.48 -16.19 -13.95
C ALA A 228 8.87 -17.01 -15.21
N SER A 229 8.63 -18.32 -15.26
CA SER A 229 8.80 -19.15 -16.46
C SER A 229 7.70 -18.97 -17.52
N THR A 230 6.63 -18.25 -17.19
CA THR A 230 5.69 -17.63 -18.13
C THR A 230 5.60 -16.14 -17.81
N PRO A 231 5.56 -15.24 -18.79
CA PRO A 231 5.57 -13.81 -18.51
C PRO A 231 4.42 -13.43 -17.57
N GLU A 232 4.71 -12.60 -16.57
CA GLU A 232 3.83 -11.98 -15.56
C GLU A 232 2.53 -11.38 -16.15
N ALA A 233 2.45 -11.22 -17.47
CA ALA A 233 1.23 -10.97 -18.25
C ALA A 233 0.10 -12.02 -18.05
N ALA A 234 0.33 -13.10 -17.30
CA ALA A 234 -0.59 -14.21 -17.13
C ALA A 234 -1.31 -14.28 -15.76
N ASP A 235 -0.96 -13.40 -14.82
CA ASP A 235 -1.63 -13.30 -13.51
C ASP A 235 -3.09 -12.92 -13.66
N GLN A 236 -3.92 -13.40 -12.73
CA GLN A 236 -5.37 -13.21 -12.81
C GLN A 236 -6.00 -13.06 -11.44
N PHE A 237 -6.83 -12.03 -11.30
CA PHE A 237 -7.81 -11.90 -10.24
C PHE A 237 -9.20 -11.88 -10.87
N LYS A 238 -10.08 -12.76 -10.40
CA LYS A 238 -11.46 -12.86 -10.87
C LYS A 238 -12.38 -13.03 -9.70
N TRP A 239 -13.22 -12.05 -9.46
CA TRP A 239 -14.28 -12.12 -8.48
C TRP A 239 -15.65 -11.95 -9.16
N LYS A 240 -16.60 -12.77 -8.74
CA LYS A 240 -18.00 -12.68 -9.16
C LYS A 240 -18.87 -12.82 -7.92
N TRP A 241 -19.50 -11.73 -7.55
CA TRP A 241 -20.61 -11.66 -6.62
C TRP A 241 -21.90 -11.74 -7.46
N SER A 242 -22.69 -12.78 -7.29
CA SER A 242 -23.91 -12.98 -8.08
C SER A 242 -25.01 -13.52 -7.21
N LYS A 243 -26.27 -13.37 -7.66
CA LYS A 243 -27.43 -13.64 -6.79
C LYS A 243 -27.35 -12.80 -5.51
N GLY A 244 -27.01 -11.53 -5.69
CA GLY A 244 -26.94 -10.54 -4.64
C GLY A 244 -28.27 -10.25 -3.98
N ASP A 245 -28.23 -9.64 -2.81
CA ASP A 245 -29.38 -8.97 -2.21
C ASP A 245 -29.94 -7.90 -3.16
N ALA A 246 -31.11 -7.34 -2.81
CA ALA A 246 -31.67 -6.24 -3.59
C ALA A 246 -30.68 -5.06 -3.60
N THR A 247 -30.34 -4.59 -4.80
CA THR A 247 -29.39 -3.50 -5.02
C THR A 247 -30.01 -2.52 -6.00
N ALA A 248 -30.20 -1.28 -5.56
CA ALA A 248 -30.62 -0.18 -6.40
C ALA A 248 -29.46 0.30 -7.28
N LEU A 249 -29.78 0.95 -8.40
CA LEU A 249 -28.74 1.52 -9.28
C LEU A 249 -27.88 2.57 -8.55
N ALA A 250 -28.49 3.33 -7.63
CA ALA A 250 -27.83 4.36 -6.85
C ALA A 250 -26.81 3.81 -5.83
N ASP A 251 -26.93 2.54 -5.42
CA ASP A 251 -25.97 1.90 -4.52
C ASP A 251 -24.59 1.72 -5.17
N PHE A 252 -24.55 1.73 -6.51
CA PHE A 252 -23.30 1.75 -7.26
C PHE A 252 -22.75 3.15 -7.50
N MET A 253 -23.46 4.20 -7.06
CA MET A 253 -23.16 5.60 -7.37
C MET A 253 -22.98 5.81 -8.89
N ASP A 254 -22.36 6.91 -9.33
CA ASP A 254 -22.10 7.15 -10.75
C ASP A 254 -20.58 7.12 -11.05
N PRO A 255 -20.05 5.98 -11.52
CA PRO A 255 -18.66 5.86 -11.90
C PRO A 255 -18.38 6.54 -13.24
N VAL A 256 -19.38 6.93 -14.03
CA VAL A 256 -19.13 7.58 -15.34
C VAL A 256 -18.76 9.05 -15.14
N SER A 257 -19.43 9.73 -14.20
CA SER A 257 -19.18 11.16 -13.93
C SER A 257 -17.97 11.43 -13.04
N GLY A 258 -17.34 10.41 -12.44
CA GLY A 258 -16.22 10.63 -11.52
C GLY A 258 -16.65 10.99 -10.09
N SER A 259 -17.90 10.72 -9.71
CA SER A 259 -18.51 11.25 -8.48
C SER A 259 -18.18 10.48 -7.20
N ALA A 260 -17.55 9.30 -7.31
CA ALA A 260 -17.24 8.43 -6.18
C ALA A 260 -15.94 7.67 -6.43
N ASP A 261 -15.24 7.31 -5.36
CA ASP A 261 -14.07 6.46 -5.38
C ASP A 261 -14.47 4.99 -5.22
N TYR A 262 -13.78 4.10 -5.93
CA TYR A 262 -14.07 2.67 -5.91
C TYR A 262 -12.78 1.90 -5.66
N LYS A 263 -12.83 0.97 -4.71
CA LYS A 263 -11.72 0.04 -4.47
C LYS A 263 -12.21 -1.38 -4.27
N VAL A 264 -11.42 -2.33 -4.76
CA VAL A 264 -11.61 -3.75 -4.49
C VAL A 264 -10.59 -4.19 -3.46
N CYS A 265 -11.06 -4.61 -2.30
CA CYS A 265 -10.23 -5.01 -1.18
C CYS A 265 -10.34 -6.54 -1.01
N LEU A 266 -9.22 -7.20 -0.75
CA LEU A 266 -9.15 -8.60 -0.37
C LEU A 266 -8.51 -8.71 1.00
N TYR A 267 -9.18 -9.44 1.88
CA TYR A 267 -8.76 -9.67 3.25
C TYR A 267 -8.57 -11.16 3.48
N GLU A 268 -7.59 -11.48 4.30
CA GLU A 268 -7.37 -12.79 4.87
C GLU A 268 -7.60 -12.71 6.38
N ASP A 269 -8.35 -13.65 6.93
CA ASP A 269 -8.59 -13.79 8.36
C ASP A 269 -7.98 -15.12 8.83
N VAL A 270 -6.91 -15.01 9.62
CA VAL A 270 -6.26 -16.15 10.26
C VAL A 270 -6.67 -16.16 11.73
N SER A 271 -7.52 -17.12 12.10
CA SER A 271 -7.95 -17.34 13.49
C SER A 271 -8.58 -16.10 14.16
N GLY A 272 -9.36 -15.31 13.43
CA GLY A 272 -10.06 -14.11 13.92
C GLY A 272 -9.25 -12.81 13.79
N THR A 273 -8.12 -12.85 13.10
CA THR A 273 -7.27 -11.67 12.85
C THR A 273 -7.29 -11.31 11.37
N PRO A 274 -8.15 -10.36 10.95
CA PRO A 274 -8.23 -9.93 9.56
C PRO A 274 -7.06 -9.01 9.19
N ALA A 275 -6.50 -9.23 8.00
CA ALA A 275 -5.50 -8.36 7.37
C ALA A 275 -5.83 -8.16 5.89
N LYS A 276 -5.65 -6.93 5.39
CA LYS A 276 -5.74 -6.64 3.96
C LYS A 276 -4.53 -7.24 3.23
N ILE A 277 -4.79 -8.04 2.20
CA ILE A 277 -3.76 -8.73 1.40
C ILE A 277 -3.71 -8.27 -0.06
N LEU A 278 -4.78 -7.65 -0.57
CA LEU A 278 -4.78 -7.00 -1.89
C LEU A 278 -5.74 -5.80 -1.91
N GLU A 279 -5.38 -4.79 -2.67
CA GLU A 279 -6.19 -3.62 -2.98
C GLU A 279 -6.07 -3.35 -4.48
N LEU A 280 -7.19 -3.14 -5.17
CA LEU A 280 -7.23 -2.68 -6.56
C LEU A 280 -7.93 -1.33 -6.61
N ASP A 281 -7.26 -0.34 -7.19
CA ASP A 281 -7.79 0.97 -7.49
C ASP A 281 -8.64 0.92 -8.76
N LEU A 282 -9.94 1.18 -8.61
CA LEU A 282 -10.88 1.21 -9.72
C LEU A 282 -11.26 2.67 -9.99
N PRO A 283 -10.51 3.40 -10.85
CA PRO A 283 -10.72 4.82 -11.03
C PRO A 283 -12.09 5.09 -11.65
N PRO A 284 -12.84 6.09 -11.15
CA PRO A 284 -14.06 6.53 -11.78
C PRO A 284 -13.74 7.42 -12.99
N GLY A 285 -14.66 7.49 -13.95
CA GLY A 285 -14.52 8.29 -15.16
C GLY A 285 -13.37 7.82 -16.06
N GLY A 286 -12.63 8.78 -16.61
CA GLY A 286 -11.41 8.51 -17.36
C GLY A 286 -11.58 7.97 -18.79
N THR A 287 -10.45 7.85 -19.49
CA THR A 287 -10.36 7.35 -20.86
C THR A 287 -9.37 6.18 -20.93
N CYS A 288 -9.83 5.04 -21.43
CA CYS A 288 -9.07 3.80 -21.58
C CYS A 288 -8.97 3.47 -23.07
N ALA A 289 -7.75 3.43 -23.61
CA ALA A 289 -7.48 3.21 -25.03
C ALA A 289 -8.33 4.10 -25.97
N GLY A 290 -8.47 5.40 -25.63
CA GLY A 290 -9.20 6.39 -26.43
C GLY A 290 -10.73 6.31 -26.35
N LYS A 291 -11.29 5.54 -25.40
CA LYS A 291 -12.74 5.46 -25.14
C LYS A 291 -13.03 5.71 -23.65
N PRO A 292 -14.22 6.16 -23.25
CA PRO A 292 -14.58 6.20 -21.84
C PRO A 292 -14.33 4.84 -21.17
N CYS A 293 -13.62 4.83 -20.05
CA CYS A 293 -13.36 3.58 -19.32
C CYS A 293 -14.67 2.95 -18.84
N TRP A 294 -15.61 3.81 -18.44
CA TRP A 294 -16.93 3.43 -17.95
C TRP A 294 -18.03 3.69 -18.98
N THR A 295 -19.02 2.81 -19.00
CA THR A 295 -20.26 2.97 -19.77
C THR A 295 -21.46 2.65 -18.90
N ALA A 296 -22.45 3.54 -18.90
CA ALA A 296 -23.73 3.31 -18.25
C ALA A 296 -24.64 2.41 -19.10
N ALA A 297 -25.45 1.60 -18.43
CA ALA A 297 -26.53 0.81 -19.00
C ALA A 297 -27.79 1.01 -18.13
N SER A 298 -28.94 0.56 -18.63
CA SER A 298 -30.24 0.75 -17.94
C SER A 298 -30.30 0.17 -16.53
N ALA A 299 -29.47 -0.82 -16.20
CA ALA A 299 -29.45 -1.50 -14.91
C ALA A 299 -28.03 -1.59 -14.33
N GLY A 300 -27.11 -0.68 -14.66
CA GLY A 300 -25.78 -0.69 -14.07
C GLY A 300 -24.69 -0.06 -14.93
N PHE A 301 -23.45 -0.45 -14.65
CA PHE A 301 -22.25 0.14 -15.24
C PHE A 301 -21.28 -0.94 -15.71
N SER A 302 -20.46 -0.61 -16.69
CA SER A 302 -19.39 -1.49 -17.18
C SER A 302 -18.10 -0.71 -17.36
N TYR A 303 -17.04 -1.19 -16.72
CA TYR A 303 -15.67 -0.72 -16.92
C TYR A 303 -14.97 -1.63 -17.93
N LYS A 304 -14.15 -1.05 -18.80
CA LYS A 304 -13.30 -1.81 -19.70
C LYS A 304 -12.01 -1.06 -20.00
N ASP A 305 -10.91 -1.68 -19.61
CA ASP A 305 -9.56 -1.30 -20.03
C ASP A 305 -8.86 -2.51 -20.65
N LYS A 306 -8.29 -2.34 -21.84
CA LYS A 306 -7.53 -3.41 -22.49
C LYS A 306 -6.05 -3.37 -22.12
N GLU A 307 -5.57 -2.20 -21.73
CA GLU A 307 -4.17 -1.93 -21.39
C GLU A 307 -3.87 -2.38 -19.96
N ALA A 308 -4.91 -2.54 -19.13
CA ALA A 308 -4.79 -2.98 -17.75
C ALA A 308 -3.93 -2.00 -16.93
N ALA A 309 -4.13 -0.71 -17.18
CA ALA A 309 -3.31 0.38 -16.65
C ALA A 309 -3.53 0.62 -15.16
N SER A 310 -4.73 0.33 -14.65
CA SER A 310 -5.10 0.51 -13.24
C SER A 310 -5.11 -0.84 -12.53
N ASP A 311 -4.04 -1.18 -11.82
CA ASP A 311 -3.88 -2.43 -11.04
C ASP A 311 -4.27 -3.71 -11.80
N GLY A 312 -3.99 -3.72 -13.11
CA GLY A 312 -4.31 -4.84 -13.99
C GLY A 312 -5.82 -4.98 -14.30
N LEU A 313 -6.69 -4.09 -13.85
CA LEU A 313 -8.12 -4.14 -14.10
C LEU A 313 -8.42 -4.10 -15.60
N VAL A 314 -9.20 -5.07 -16.06
CA VAL A 314 -9.58 -5.17 -17.49
C VAL A 314 -11.08 -5.24 -17.71
N GLY A 315 -11.85 -5.43 -16.65
CA GLY A 315 -13.30 -5.38 -16.75
C GLY A 315 -13.98 -5.43 -15.40
N VAL A 316 -14.90 -4.49 -15.20
CA VAL A 316 -15.84 -4.50 -14.08
C VAL A 316 -17.25 -4.44 -14.63
N LYS A 317 -18.17 -5.19 -14.01
CA LYS A 317 -19.59 -5.11 -14.28
C LYS A 317 -20.34 -4.95 -12.97
N LEU A 318 -21.04 -3.82 -12.86
CA LEU A 318 -21.94 -3.51 -11.78
C LEU A 318 -23.35 -3.63 -12.34
N LYS A 319 -24.20 -4.46 -11.74
CA LYS A 319 -25.56 -4.68 -12.21
C LYS A 319 -26.52 -4.67 -11.02
N ALA A 320 -27.42 -3.69 -11.04
CA ALA A 320 -28.50 -3.55 -10.09
C ALA A 320 -29.63 -4.53 -10.39
N GLY A 321 -30.49 -4.75 -9.40
CA GLY A 321 -31.68 -5.55 -9.52
C GLY A 321 -32.27 -5.94 -8.18
N ASP A 322 -33.48 -6.51 -8.24
CA ASP A 322 -34.11 -7.15 -7.09
C ASP A 322 -33.20 -8.24 -6.50
N ALA A 323 -33.56 -8.72 -5.31
CA ALA A 323 -32.93 -9.88 -4.70
C ALA A 323 -32.72 -11.01 -5.72
N GLU A 324 -31.54 -11.63 -5.65
CA GLU A 324 -31.01 -12.63 -6.56
C GLU A 324 -30.71 -12.17 -8.01
N LYS A 325 -30.94 -10.91 -8.37
CA LYS A 325 -30.70 -10.40 -9.73
C LYS A 325 -29.50 -9.46 -9.83
N ALA A 326 -29.05 -8.92 -8.70
CA ALA A 326 -27.88 -8.07 -8.61
C ALA A 326 -26.58 -8.87 -8.84
N GLN A 327 -25.57 -8.19 -9.38
CA GLN A 327 -24.28 -8.79 -9.72
C GLN A 327 -23.14 -7.75 -9.67
N VAL A 328 -22.01 -8.14 -9.10
CA VAL A 328 -20.71 -7.48 -9.25
C VAL A 328 -19.73 -8.50 -9.86
N GLN A 329 -18.99 -8.08 -10.87
CA GLN A 329 -17.92 -8.89 -11.45
C GLN A 329 -16.69 -8.02 -11.65
N VAL A 330 -15.55 -8.48 -11.13
CA VAL A 330 -14.25 -7.82 -11.26
C VAL A 330 -13.28 -8.78 -11.93
N LYS A 331 -12.53 -8.27 -12.91
CA LYS A 331 -11.47 -8.99 -13.60
C LYS A 331 -10.25 -8.09 -13.69
N ALA A 332 -9.15 -8.56 -13.12
CA ALA A 332 -7.82 -7.99 -13.30
C ALA A 332 -6.84 -9.06 -13.77
N LYS A 333 -5.78 -8.64 -14.46
CA LYS A 333 -4.74 -9.50 -14.99
C LYS A 333 -3.44 -8.75 -15.29
N GLY A 334 -2.38 -9.52 -15.44
CA GLY A 334 -1.10 -9.06 -15.98
C GLY A 334 -0.23 -8.34 -14.96
N ILE A 335 0.86 -7.76 -15.45
CA ILE A 335 2.00 -7.29 -14.64
C ILE A 335 1.66 -6.18 -13.64
N HIS A 336 0.58 -5.43 -13.86
CA HIS A 336 0.16 -4.36 -12.96
C HIS A 336 -0.77 -4.88 -11.85
N LEU A 337 -1.18 -6.15 -11.88
CA LEU A 337 -2.00 -6.71 -10.82
C LEU A 337 -1.14 -6.99 -9.58
N PRO A 338 -1.38 -6.35 -8.42
CA PRO A 338 -0.68 -6.65 -7.17
C PRO A 338 -1.17 -7.97 -6.58
N VAL A 339 -0.73 -9.11 -7.14
CA VAL A 339 -1.18 -10.44 -6.68
C VAL A 339 -0.70 -10.69 -5.23
N PRO A 340 -1.59 -11.12 -4.31
CA PRO A 340 -1.18 -11.45 -2.95
C PRO A 340 -0.34 -12.73 -2.94
N ALA A 341 0.40 -12.95 -1.84
CA ALA A 341 1.03 -14.24 -1.60
C ALA A 341 -0.04 -15.36 -1.57
N LEU A 342 0.21 -16.45 -2.31
CA LEU A 342 -0.67 -17.62 -2.36
C LEU A 342 0.06 -18.86 -1.85
N PRO A 343 -0.62 -19.79 -1.15
CA PRO A 343 -2.05 -19.76 -0.78
C PRO A 343 -2.34 -18.89 0.47
N PRO A 344 -3.55 -18.35 0.63
CA PRO A 344 -4.02 -17.86 1.93
C PRO A 344 -4.14 -19.01 2.95
N HIS A 345 -3.97 -18.66 4.21
CA HIS A 345 -3.91 -19.50 5.41
C HIS A 345 -5.20 -19.47 6.26
N GLY A 346 -6.26 -18.81 5.80
CA GLY A 346 -7.53 -18.74 6.52
C GLY A 346 -8.73 -18.36 5.65
N ASP A 347 -9.74 -17.78 6.29
CA ASP A 347 -10.94 -17.29 5.62
C ASP A 347 -10.57 -16.08 4.74
N VAL A 348 -11.21 -15.95 3.59
CA VAL A 348 -10.95 -14.84 2.66
C VAL A 348 -12.21 -14.02 2.49
N THR A 349 -12.08 -12.69 2.50
CA THR A 349 -13.20 -11.78 2.24
C THR A 349 -12.86 -10.83 1.11
N VAL A 350 -13.72 -10.73 0.10
CA VAL A 350 -13.60 -9.71 -0.96
C VAL A 350 -14.67 -8.65 -0.75
N GLN A 351 -14.28 -7.39 -0.84
CA GLN A 351 -15.18 -6.25 -0.84
C GLN A 351 -14.95 -5.36 -2.06
N LEU A 352 -16.03 -4.90 -2.68
CA LEU A 352 -16.01 -3.63 -3.44
C LEU A 352 -16.54 -2.57 -2.48
N VAL A 353 -15.73 -1.54 -2.21
CA VAL A 353 -16.10 -0.39 -1.39
C VAL A 353 -16.19 0.84 -2.28
N ILE A 354 -17.25 1.62 -2.09
CA ILE A 354 -17.57 2.80 -2.89
C ILE A 354 -17.84 3.96 -1.93
N ASP A 355 -17.25 5.13 -2.17
CA ASP A 355 -17.37 6.30 -1.29
C ASP A 355 -17.45 7.58 -2.12
N ASP A 356 -18.48 8.42 -1.91
CA ASP A 356 -18.66 9.72 -2.57
C ASP A 356 -18.38 10.91 -1.62
N GLY A 357 -17.82 10.63 -0.44
CA GLY A 357 -17.62 11.59 0.64
C GLY A 357 -18.89 11.94 1.43
N ALA A 358 -20.08 11.56 0.96
CA ALA A 358 -21.35 11.74 1.68
C ALA A 358 -21.86 10.42 2.27
N GLY A 359 -21.54 9.30 1.65
CA GLY A 359 -21.88 7.96 2.10
C GLY A 359 -20.93 6.90 1.57
N ARG A 360 -21.02 5.71 2.14
CA ARG A 360 -20.24 4.55 1.75
C ARG A 360 -21.16 3.37 1.44
N GLN A 361 -20.85 2.65 0.38
CA GLN A 361 -21.52 1.42 -0.03
C GLN A 361 -20.50 0.29 -0.12
N CYS A 362 -20.92 -0.94 0.20
CA CYS A 362 -20.05 -2.10 0.02
C CYS A 362 -20.78 -3.35 -0.47
N PHE A 363 -20.06 -4.17 -1.22
CA PHE A 363 -20.50 -5.46 -1.74
C PHE A 363 -19.51 -6.51 -1.30
N GLN A 364 -19.97 -7.56 -0.63
CA GLN A 364 -19.08 -8.51 0.02
C GLN A 364 -19.37 -9.95 -0.37
N THR A 365 -18.31 -10.74 -0.53
CA THR A 365 -18.36 -12.20 -0.43
C THR A 365 -17.35 -12.67 0.62
N LYS A 366 -17.81 -13.48 1.59
CA LYS A 366 -16.93 -14.25 2.47
C LYS A 366 -16.71 -15.65 1.89
N PHE A 367 -15.49 -16.16 1.98
CA PHE A 367 -15.05 -17.49 1.55
C PHE A 367 -14.45 -18.18 2.76
N SER A 368 -15.18 -19.14 3.33
CA SER A 368 -14.71 -19.88 4.51
C SER A 368 -14.02 -21.18 4.10
N GLU A 369 -13.08 -21.65 4.91
CA GLU A 369 -12.45 -22.95 4.70
C GLU A 369 -13.47 -24.13 4.77
N PRO A 370 -13.23 -25.24 4.03
CA PRO A 370 -12.14 -25.46 3.07
C PRO A 370 -12.41 -24.82 1.70
N HIS A 371 -11.33 -24.36 1.05
CA HIS A 371 -11.39 -23.73 -0.27
C HIS A 371 -11.36 -24.77 -1.42
N ASP A 372 -11.98 -24.47 -2.57
CA ASP A 372 -12.03 -25.37 -3.74
C ASP A 372 -10.62 -25.66 -4.31
N THR A 373 -9.70 -24.69 -4.23
CA THR A 373 -8.29 -24.85 -4.58
C THR A 373 -7.48 -23.90 -3.69
N ASN A 374 -6.50 -24.43 -2.95
CA ASN A 374 -5.63 -23.63 -2.08
C ASN A 374 -4.19 -24.15 -2.16
N VAL A 375 -3.45 -23.70 -3.17
CA VAL A 375 -2.05 -24.12 -3.40
C VAL A 375 -1.21 -22.92 -3.83
N ALA A 376 0.13 -23.07 -3.78
CA ALA A 376 1.04 -22.07 -4.32
C ALA A 376 0.66 -21.72 -5.77
N GLY A 377 0.58 -20.42 -6.07
CA GLY A 377 0.23 -19.92 -7.39
C GLY A 377 -1.25 -20.00 -7.81
N SER A 378 -2.13 -20.63 -7.01
CA SER A 378 -3.54 -20.78 -7.40
C SER A 378 -4.49 -20.89 -6.21
N PHE A 379 -5.45 -19.98 -6.18
CA PHE A 379 -6.56 -19.98 -5.23
C PHE A 379 -7.92 -19.99 -5.95
N LYS A 380 -8.86 -20.79 -5.46
CA LYS A 380 -10.27 -20.77 -5.88
C LYS A 380 -11.17 -21.07 -4.69
N ALA A 381 -12.27 -20.33 -4.59
CA ALA A 381 -13.28 -20.59 -3.58
C ALA A 381 -14.68 -20.17 -4.05
N LYS A 382 -15.69 -20.75 -3.41
CA LYS A 382 -17.09 -20.34 -3.48
C LYS A 382 -17.49 -19.66 -2.18
N GLY A 383 -18.27 -18.61 -2.30
CA GLY A 383 -18.70 -17.81 -1.15
C GLY A 383 -19.64 -18.61 -0.26
N THR A 384 -19.54 -18.39 1.06
CA THR A 384 -20.41 -18.97 2.09
C THR A 384 -21.47 -18.00 2.54
#